data_AF-A0A2T6C209-F1
#
_entry.id   AF-A0A2T6C209-F1
#
_cell.length_a   1.000
_cell.length_b   1.000
_cell.length_c   1.000
_cell.angle_alpha   90.00
_cell.angle_beta   90.00
_cell.angle_gamma   90.00
#
_symmetry.space_group_name_H-M   'P 1'
#
loop_
_entity.id
_entity.type
_entity.pdbx_description
1 polymer ?
#
loop_
_entity_poly.entity_id
_entity_poly.type
_entity_poly.pdbx_seq_one_letter_code
_entity_poly.pdbx_strand_id
1 'polypeptide(L)'
;MCQISFTIQYADADGDTLQAAEGKYRLATSTGAWTSFVIDINDPKTPDITVLGDYDLEVRIQDTGNLWSDWYASSFKVSSDCAS
;
A
#
# COMPACT_ATOMS: atom_id res chain seq x y z
N MET A 1 5.16 -14.99 -8.29
CA MET A 1 5.43 -13.84 -7.39
C MET A 1 4.88 -12.63 -8.10
N CYS A 2 3.91 -11.94 -7.50
CA CYS A 2 3.26 -10.79 -8.11
C CYS A 2 3.51 -9.55 -7.25
N GLN A 3 4.01 -8.49 -7.87
CA GLN A 3 4.07 -7.15 -7.30
C GLN A 3 2.94 -6.35 -7.92
N ILE A 4 2.11 -5.73 -7.10
CA ILE A 4 0.98 -4.93 -7.58
C ILE A 4 1.40 -3.46 -7.49
N SER A 5 1.54 -2.82 -8.65
CA SER A 5 1.82 -1.39 -8.74
C SER A 5 0.55 -0.59 -8.48
N PHE A 6 0.69 0.55 -7.79
CA PHE A 6 -0.41 1.46 -7.53
C PHE A 6 0.06 2.92 -7.57
N THR A 7 -0.89 3.85 -7.61
CA THR A 7 -0.58 5.29 -7.60
C THR A 7 -0.91 5.86 -6.24
N ILE A 8 0.03 6.63 -5.67
CA ILE A 8 -0.22 7.42 -4.46
C ILE A 8 -0.66 8.81 -4.93
N GLN A 9 -1.88 9.19 -4.55
CA GLN A 9 -2.38 10.56 -4.69
C GLN A 9 -2.48 11.16 -3.30
N TYR A 10 -1.92 12.35 -3.11
CA TYR A 10 -1.95 13.05 -1.85
C TYR A 10 -2.27 14.52 -2.04
N ALA A 11 -2.88 15.11 -1.01
CA ALA A 11 -3.12 16.54 -0.92
C ALA A 11 -2.61 16.97 0.45
N ASP A 12 -1.76 17.98 0.45
CA ASP A 12 -1.16 18.56 1.66
C ASP A 12 -1.70 19.98 1.88
N ALA A 13 -1.95 20.35 3.13
CA ALA A 13 -2.63 21.61 3.47
C ALA A 13 -1.65 22.77 3.75
N ASP A 14 -0.44 22.44 4.19
CA ASP A 14 0.63 23.34 4.63
C ASP A 14 1.74 23.53 3.58
N GLY A 15 1.66 22.81 2.46
CA GLY A 15 2.57 22.92 1.32
C GLY A 15 3.81 22.05 1.44
N ASP A 16 3.82 21.10 2.38
CA ASP A 16 4.84 20.09 2.53
C ASP A 16 4.76 19.05 1.40
N THR A 17 5.85 18.31 1.24
CA THR A 17 5.97 17.29 0.19
C THR A 17 5.99 15.90 0.80
N LEU A 18 5.57 14.91 0.03
CA LEU A 18 5.65 13.50 0.42
C LEU A 18 7.11 13.09 0.65
N GLN A 19 7.44 12.60 1.85
CA GLN A 19 8.78 12.11 2.18
C GLN A 19 8.86 10.59 2.34
N ALA A 20 7.80 9.96 2.83
CA ALA A 20 7.77 8.52 3.08
C ALA A 20 6.37 7.94 2.89
N ALA A 21 6.29 6.65 2.64
CA ALA A 21 5.04 5.91 2.56
C ALA A 21 5.22 4.49 3.09
N GLU A 22 4.17 3.97 3.72
CA GLU A 22 4.13 2.57 4.13
C GLU A 22 2.76 1.96 3.85
N GLY A 23 2.79 0.67 3.62
CA GLY A 23 1.61 -0.12 3.33
C GLY A 23 1.52 -1.31 4.26
N LYS A 24 0.33 -1.88 4.33
CA LYS A 24 0.11 -3.18 4.93
C LYS A 24 -1.00 -3.90 4.19
N TYR A 25 -0.85 -5.21 4.01
CA TYR A 25 -1.84 -6.02 3.31
C TYR A 25 -2.15 -7.31 4.05
N ARG A 26 -3.31 -7.90 3.76
CA ARG A 26 -3.69 -9.25 4.19
C ARG A 26 -4.68 -9.84 3.21
N LEU A 27 -4.80 -11.16 3.18
CA LEU A 27 -5.91 -11.81 2.47
C LEU A 27 -7.24 -11.31 3.06
N ALA A 28 -8.18 -10.92 2.22
CA ALA A 28 -9.49 -10.42 2.63
C ALA A 28 -10.29 -11.46 3.44
N THR A 29 -10.01 -12.75 3.22
CA THR A 29 -10.59 -13.87 3.98
C THR A 29 -9.89 -14.14 5.31
N SER A 30 -8.75 -13.50 5.58
CA SER A 30 -7.94 -13.72 6.78
C SER A 30 -8.37 -12.76 7.90
N THR A 31 -8.63 -13.33 9.07
CA THR A 31 -8.73 -12.57 10.33
C THR A 31 -7.37 -12.39 11.01
N GLY A 32 -6.29 -12.81 10.36
CA GLY A 32 -4.92 -12.78 10.87
C GLY A 32 -4.27 -11.40 10.82
N ALA A 33 -2.98 -11.38 11.17
CA ALA A 33 -2.16 -10.18 11.20
C ALA A 33 -1.95 -9.59 9.79
N TRP A 34 -1.84 -8.27 9.74
CA TRP A 34 -1.43 -7.53 8.56
C TRP A 34 0.07 -7.71 8.30
N THR A 35 0.44 -7.83 7.03
CA THR A 35 1.84 -7.80 6.59
C THR A 35 2.21 -6.38 6.21
N SER A 36 3.04 -5.72 7.02
CA SER A 36 3.50 -4.35 6.75
C SER A 36 4.71 -4.33 5.82
N PHE A 37 4.84 -3.25 5.05
CA PHE A 37 5.95 -3.01 4.13
C PHE A 37 6.19 -1.52 3.91
N VAL A 38 7.43 -1.16 3.58
CA VAL A 38 7.80 0.20 3.18
C VAL A 38 7.50 0.38 1.70
N ILE A 39 6.96 1.53 1.31
CA ILE A 39 6.66 1.87 -0.08
C ILE A 39 7.74 2.81 -0.61
N ASP A 40 8.34 2.46 -1.74
CA ASP A 40 9.11 3.44 -2.52
C ASP A 40 8.14 4.41 -3.19
N ILE A 41 8.18 5.67 -2.80
CA ILE A 41 7.30 6.73 -3.31
C ILE A 41 7.50 7.00 -4.81
N ASN A 42 8.66 6.62 -5.38
CA ASN A 42 8.96 6.81 -6.80
C ASN A 42 8.53 5.61 -7.66
N ASP A 43 8.31 4.44 -7.03
CA ASP A 43 7.84 3.21 -7.69
C ASP A 43 6.90 2.43 -6.74
N PRO A 44 5.68 2.95 -6.49
CA PRO A 44 4.82 2.39 -5.45
C PRO A 44 4.26 1.04 -5.87
N LYS A 45 4.66 0.01 -5.13
CA LYS A 45 4.22 -1.37 -5.35
C LYS A 45 4.24 -2.20 -4.07
N THR A 46 3.43 -3.25 -4.06
CA THR A 46 3.50 -4.26 -3.00
C THR A 46 4.79 -5.06 -3.09
N PRO A 47 5.23 -5.71 -2.00
CA PRO A 47 6.21 -6.79 -2.07
C PRO A 47 5.68 -7.94 -2.93
N ASP A 48 6.53 -8.93 -3.18
CA ASP A 48 6.13 -10.15 -3.86
C ASP A 48 5.09 -10.93 -3.07
N ILE A 49 3.89 -11.03 -3.63
CA ILE A 49 2.80 -11.84 -3.10
C ILE A 49 2.74 -13.15 -3.88
N THR A 50 2.73 -14.28 -3.16
CA THR A 50 2.77 -15.63 -3.72
C THR A 50 1.45 -16.36 -3.64
N VAL A 51 0.55 -15.91 -2.76
CA VAL A 51 -0.76 -16.54 -2.56
C VAL A 51 -1.78 -15.81 -3.43
N LEU A 52 -2.58 -16.59 -4.16
CA LEU A 52 -3.67 -16.06 -4.98
C LEU A 52 -4.88 -15.75 -4.10
N GLY A 53 -5.60 -14.69 -4.45
CA GLY A 53 -6.81 -14.30 -3.73
C GLY A 53 -7.05 -12.79 -3.75
N ASP A 54 -8.12 -12.39 -3.09
CA ASP A 54 -8.45 -10.99 -2.83
C ASP A 54 -7.74 -10.53 -1.55
N TYR A 55 -7.21 -9.32 -1.59
CA TYR A 55 -6.42 -8.71 -0.52
C TYR A 55 -7.00 -7.38 -0.09
N ASP A 56 -7.05 -7.17 1.22
CA ASP A 56 -7.19 -5.84 1.79
C ASP A 56 -5.81 -5.15 1.77
N LEU A 57 -5.78 -3.87 1.44
CA LEU A 57 -4.61 -3.01 1.45
C LEU A 57 -4.91 -1.76 2.27
N GLU A 58 -4.01 -1.39 3.16
CA GLU A 58 -4.01 -0.06 3.77
C GLU A 58 -2.67 0.61 3.51
N VAL A 59 -2.72 1.89 3.15
CA VAL A 59 -1.53 2.72 2.92
C VAL A 59 -1.62 3.99 3.73
N ARG A 60 -0.48 4.50 4.19
CA ARG A 60 -0.38 5.85 4.74
C ARG A 60 0.91 6.50 4.27
N ILE A 61 0.90 7.80 4.31
CA ILE A 61 2.00 8.63 3.85
C ILE A 61 2.49 9.54 4.97
N GLN A 62 3.74 9.97 4.85
CA GLN A 62 4.35 10.96 5.72
C GLN A 62 4.83 12.15 4.90
N ASP A 63 4.53 13.34 5.37
CA ASP A 63 5.04 14.59 4.80
C ASP A 63 6.43 14.97 5.37
N THR A 64 7.03 16.03 4.82
CA THR A 64 8.29 16.62 5.30
C THR A 64 8.20 17.25 6.70
N GLY A 65 6.98 17.52 7.19
CA GLY A 65 6.68 17.90 8.57
C GLY A 65 6.75 16.74 9.58
N ASN A 66 7.00 15.51 9.10
CA ASN A 66 7.00 14.26 9.85
C ASN A 66 5.62 13.83 10.37
N LEU A 67 4.53 14.39 9.85
CA LEU A 67 3.18 13.96 10.17
C LEU A 67 2.78 12.80 9.28
N TRP A 68 2.21 11.76 9.89
CA TRP A 68 1.63 10.64 9.17
C TRP A 68 0.15 10.90 8.92
N SER A 69 -0.31 10.59 7.70
CA SER A 69 -1.72 10.52 7.40
C SER A 69 -2.40 9.39 8.18
N ASP A 70 -3.74 9.46 8.24
CA ASP A 70 -4.54 8.28 8.54
C ASP A 70 -4.30 7.18 7.50
N TRP A 71 -4.64 5.95 7.87
CA TRP A 71 -4.60 4.81 6.95
C TRP A 71 -5.73 4.91 5.94
N TYR A 72 -5.38 4.87 4.66
CA TYR A 72 -6.30 4.78 3.55
C TYR A 72 -6.47 3.34 3.11
N ALA A 73 -7.71 2.85 3.10
CA ALA A 73 -8.03 1.48 2.73
C ALA A 73 -8.34 1.34 1.23
N SER A 74 -7.84 0.26 0.64
CA SER A 74 -8.10 -0.18 -0.72
C SER A 74 -8.09 -1.71 -0.77
N SER A 75 -8.29 -2.30 -1.95
CA SER A 75 -8.17 -3.73 -2.15
C SER A 75 -7.59 -4.03 -3.53
N PHE A 76 -7.03 -5.23 -3.67
CA PHE A 76 -6.51 -5.72 -4.94
C PHE A 76 -6.65 -7.24 -5.02
N LYS A 77 -6.60 -7.78 -6.23
CA LYS A 77 -6.64 -9.22 -6.46
C LYS A 77 -5.30 -9.72 -6.99
N VAL A 78 -4.83 -10.84 -6.46
CA VAL A 78 -3.69 -11.58 -7.01
C VAL A 78 -4.21 -12.81 -7.73
N SER A 79 -4.07 -12.83 -9.06
CA SER A 79 -4.42 -13.94 -9.95
C SER A 79 -3.18 -14.55 -10.61
N SER A 80 -3.35 -15.64 -11.36
CA SER A 80 -2.25 -16.35 -12.04
C SER A 80 -1.47 -15.48 -13.03
N ASP A 81 -2.09 -14.43 -13.56
CA ASP A 81 -1.46 -13.51 -14.52
C ASP A 81 -0.91 -12.23 -13.85
N CYS A 82 -0.94 -12.17 -12.51
CA CYS A 82 -0.71 -10.99 -11.68
C CYS A 82 -1.68 -9.84 -11.97
N ALA A 83 -2.41 -9.42 -10.92
CA ALA A 83 -3.42 -8.35 -10.85
C ALA A 83 -4.34 -8.08 -12.06
N SER A 84 -5.64 -8.12 -11.80
CA SER A 84 -6.70 -7.54 -12.62
C SER A 84 -7.57 -6.64 -11.77
#